data_AF-J9GJC2-F1
#
_entry.id   AF-J9GJC2-F1
#
_cell.length_a   1.000
_cell.length_b   1.000
_cell.length_c   1.000
_cell.angle_alpha   90.00
_cell.angle_beta   90.00
_cell.angle_gamma   90.00
#
_symmetry.space_group_name_H-M   'P 1'
#
loop_
_entity.id
_entity.type
_entity.pdbx_description
1 polymer ?
#
loop_
_entity_poly.entity_id
_entity_poly.type
_entity_poly.pdbx_seq_one_letter_code
_entity_poly.pdbx_strand_id
1 'polypeptide(L)'
;MAEEIKYIQYTSRIKSTAFDGVLVETDQIKDIAQNKFQKDINAEVKKGLDDVQKKINNSLAGLYRLMGTKANISEVLALPHAKKGDVWNVTADFNLNGNHYPAGTNVVAIADFNLGGNIASQWDTLGGTVDLNGMVTLPKGAAGTLTYDKVNHTVTFNWTRHGNSSGSLVELSSKATGIASQEEMTAALGNKVDQTAYNNKLVEIANSINKKVDTTTYNAKVSELNTAIGKKVDTTAYNAKVSALEAKDVQLNT
;
A
#
# COMPACT_ATOMS: atom_id res chain seq x y z
N MET A 1 -17.10 -105.85 -28.87
CA MET A 1 -17.07 -104.60 -28.08
C MET A 1 -15.71 -104.48 -27.45
N ALA A 2 -14.88 -103.57 -27.94
CA ALA A 2 -13.68 -103.09 -27.26
C ALA A 2 -13.35 -101.74 -27.91
N GLU A 3 -13.52 -100.68 -27.14
CA GLU A 3 -13.31 -99.30 -27.55
C GLU A 3 -11.80 -99.02 -27.53
N GLU A 4 -11.24 -98.72 -28.70
CA GLU A 4 -9.81 -98.49 -28.90
C GLU A 4 -9.43 -97.09 -28.39
N ILE A 5 -8.86 -97.00 -27.18
CA ILE A 5 -8.22 -95.77 -26.71
C ILE A 5 -6.87 -95.64 -27.43
N LYS A 6 -6.85 -94.86 -28.52
CA LYS A 6 -5.62 -94.44 -29.21
C LYS A 6 -4.79 -93.50 -28.33
N TYR A 7 -3.80 -94.06 -27.64
CA TYR A 7 -2.68 -93.31 -27.08
C TYR A 7 -1.79 -92.80 -28.23
N ILE A 8 -1.88 -91.52 -28.60
CA ILE A 8 -0.96 -90.91 -29.56
C ILE A 8 0.30 -90.43 -28.83
N GLN A 9 1.36 -91.25 -28.99
CA GLN A 9 2.77 -90.90 -29.20
C GLN A 9 3.39 -89.71 -28.45
N TYR A 10 4.15 -90.01 -27.39
CA TYR A 10 5.19 -89.15 -26.81
C TYR A 10 6.57 -89.84 -26.82
N THR A 11 7.13 -90.14 -27.99
CA THR A 11 8.46 -90.79 -28.07
C THR A 11 9.51 -90.02 -28.87
N SER A 12 9.37 -88.70 -29.07
CA SER A 12 10.37 -87.96 -29.85
C SER A 12 10.80 -86.57 -29.34
N ARG A 13 10.54 -86.20 -28.07
CA ARG A 13 10.97 -84.88 -27.53
C ARG A 13 11.99 -84.96 -26.40
N ILE A 14 12.99 -85.85 -26.49
CA ILE A 14 14.16 -85.79 -25.59
C ILE A 14 15.42 -86.04 -26.41
N LYS A 15 15.93 -85.03 -27.14
CA LYS A 15 17.24 -85.10 -27.81
C LYS A 15 17.93 -83.73 -27.98
N SER A 16 17.80 -82.78 -27.04
CA SER A 16 18.72 -81.64 -27.01
C SER A 16 19.67 -81.74 -25.82
N THR A 17 20.97 -81.92 -26.10
CA THR A 17 22.06 -81.91 -25.11
C THR A 17 22.75 -80.55 -25.01
N ALA A 18 22.26 -79.55 -25.78
CA ALA A 18 22.75 -78.18 -25.71
C ALA A 18 22.07 -77.43 -24.55
N PHE A 19 22.84 -76.67 -23.77
CA PHE A 19 22.36 -75.91 -22.61
C PHE A 19 21.14 -75.02 -22.94
N ASP A 20 21.11 -74.41 -24.12
CA ASP A 20 19.98 -73.60 -24.61
C ASP A 20 18.69 -74.41 -24.84
N GLY A 21 18.79 -75.66 -25.29
CA GLY A 21 17.60 -76.50 -25.50
C GLY A 21 16.97 -76.97 -24.19
N VAL A 22 17.81 -77.25 -23.19
CA VAL A 22 17.36 -77.64 -21.85
C VAL A 22 16.64 -76.49 -21.14
N LEU A 23 17.09 -75.24 -21.33
CA LEU A 23 16.43 -74.07 -20.74
C LEU A 23 15.03 -73.81 -21.32
N VAL A 24 14.87 -73.93 -22.64
CA VAL A 24 13.57 -73.78 -23.32
C VAL A 24 12.58 -74.88 -22.88
N GLU A 25 13.06 -76.10 -22.66
CA GLU A 25 12.25 -77.21 -22.15
C GLU A 25 11.93 -77.05 -20.64
N THR A 26 12.82 -76.45 -19.85
CA THR A 26 12.60 -76.20 -18.42
C THR A 26 11.51 -75.13 -18.20
N ASP A 27 11.48 -74.09 -19.04
CA ASP A 27 10.43 -73.06 -18.99
C ASP A 27 9.06 -73.61 -19.42
N GLN A 28 9.01 -74.47 -20.46
CA GLN A 28 7.79 -75.18 -20.86
C GLN A 28 7.28 -76.15 -19.77
N ILE A 29 8.18 -76.81 -19.03
CA ILE A 29 7.84 -77.68 -17.90
C ILE A 29 7.37 -76.87 -16.68
N LYS A 30 7.90 -75.66 -16.47
CA LYS A 30 7.50 -74.76 -15.39
C LYS A 30 6.07 -74.22 -15.59
N ASP A 31 5.67 -73.99 -16.83
CA ASP A 31 4.30 -73.61 -17.21
C ASP A 31 3.30 -74.76 -17.04
N ILE A 32 3.72 -75.99 -17.34
CA ILE A 32 2.91 -77.21 -17.12
C ILE A 32 2.75 -77.51 -15.62
N ALA A 33 3.81 -77.33 -14.81
CA ALA A 33 3.81 -77.61 -13.37
C ALA A 33 2.95 -76.63 -12.54
N GLN A 34 2.61 -75.47 -13.09
CA GLN A 34 1.73 -74.47 -12.47
C GLN A 34 0.29 -74.50 -12.97
N ASN A 35 -0.05 -75.44 -13.88
CA ASN A 35 -1.41 -75.64 -14.39
C ASN A 35 -2.04 -74.37 -15.01
N LYS A 36 -1.22 -73.47 -15.58
CA LYS A 36 -1.69 -72.32 -16.36
C LYS A 36 -1.35 -72.57 -17.82
N PHE A 37 -2.36 -72.78 -18.64
CA PHE A 37 -2.14 -72.87 -20.08
C PHE A 37 -1.65 -71.51 -20.60
N GLN A 38 -0.91 -71.45 -21.72
CA GLN A 38 -0.52 -70.19 -22.37
C GLN A 38 -1.71 -69.23 -22.56
N LYS A 39 -2.92 -69.77 -22.71
CA LYS A 39 -4.19 -69.04 -22.72
C LYS A 39 -4.44 -68.24 -21.45
N ASP A 40 -4.15 -68.79 -20.28
CA ASP A 40 -4.35 -68.16 -18.97
C ASP A 40 -3.29 -67.09 -18.71
N ILE A 41 -2.03 -67.36 -19.10
CA ILE A 41 -0.95 -66.35 -19.08
C ILE A 41 -1.31 -65.16 -19.98
N ASN A 42 -1.77 -65.43 -21.21
CA ASN A 42 -2.18 -64.38 -22.14
C ASN A 42 -3.41 -63.61 -21.62
N ALA A 43 -4.34 -64.29 -20.94
CA ALA A 43 -5.50 -63.64 -20.33
C ALA A 43 -5.10 -62.73 -19.16
N GLU A 44 -4.16 -63.17 -18.31
CA GLU A 44 -3.63 -62.36 -17.21
C GLU A 44 -2.83 -61.15 -17.68
N VAL A 45 -1.96 -61.34 -18.68
CA VAL A 45 -1.20 -60.24 -19.30
C VAL A 45 -2.15 -59.24 -19.95
N LYS A 46 -3.16 -59.70 -20.70
CA LYS A 46 -4.16 -58.83 -21.30
C LYS A 46 -4.94 -58.04 -20.25
N LYS A 47 -5.37 -58.69 -19.17
CA LYS A 47 -6.03 -58.04 -18.04
C LYS A 47 -5.12 -57.00 -17.37
N GLY A 48 -3.83 -57.33 -17.17
CA GLY A 48 -2.85 -56.41 -16.61
C GLY A 48 -2.64 -55.16 -17.49
N LEU A 49 -2.56 -55.35 -18.81
CA LEU A 49 -2.48 -54.25 -19.77
C LEU A 49 -3.74 -53.38 -19.77
N ASP A 50 -4.93 -53.99 -19.73
CA ASP A 50 -6.20 -53.27 -19.65
C ASP A 50 -6.30 -52.45 -18.35
N ASP A 51 -5.84 -53.01 -17.23
CA ASP A 51 -5.82 -52.31 -15.93
C ASP A 51 -4.80 -51.17 -15.90
N VAL A 52 -3.62 -51.34 -16.51
CA VAL A 52 -2.64 -50.26 -16.69
C VAL A 52 -3.20 -49.17 -17.59
N GLN A 53 -3.85 -49.53 -18.70
CA GLN A 53 -4.49 -48.57 -19.59
C GLN A 53 -5.59 -47.77 -18.88
N LYS A 54 -6.42 -48.42 -18.05
CA LYS A 54 -7.41 -47.73 -17.20
C LYS A 54 -6.74 -46.78 -16.21
N LYS A 55 -5.66 -47.21 -15.55
CA LYS A 55 -4.91 -46.33 -14.62
C LYS A 55 -4.34 -45.12 -15.34
N ILE A 56 -3.68 -45.32 -16.48
CA ILE A 56 -3.15 -44.24 -17.31
C ILE A 56 -4.27 -43.30 -17.74
N ASN A 57 -5.39 -43.81 -18.26
CA ASN A 57 -6.51 -42.98 -18.69
C ASN A 57 -7.11 -42.19 -17.53
N ASN A 58 -7.28 -42.81 -16.36
CA ASN A 58 -7.78 -42.11 -15.17
C ASN A 58 -6.79 -41.04 -14.68
N SER A 59 -5.48 -41.31 -14.75
CA SER A 59 -4.45 -40.34 -14.41
C SER A 59 -4.41 -39.18 -15.43
N LEU A 60 -4.57 -39.44 -16.72
CA LEU A 60 -4.52 -38.42 -17.78
C LEU A 60 -5.82 -37.60 -17.86
N ALA A 61 -6.96 -38.24 -17.63
CA ALA A 61 -8.28 -37.59 -17.53
C ALA A 61 -8.39 -36.73 -16.25
N GLY A 62 -7.67 -37.08 -15.19
CA GLY A 62 -7.59 -36.31 -13.95
C GLY A 62 -6.68 -35.08 -14.01
N LEU A 63 -5.86 -34.92 -15.06
CA LEU A 63 -4.96 -33.78 -15.22
C LEU A 63 -5.62 -32.63 -15.99
N TYR A 64 -5.20 -31.40 -15.65
CA TYR A 64 -5.53 -30.20 -16.40
C TYR A 64 -4.76 -30.15 -17.72
N ARG A 65 -5.48 -30.08 -18.84
CA ARG A 65 -4.97 -30.08 -20.22
C ARG A 65 -5.25 -28.72 -20.85
N LEU A 66 -4.20 -27.95 -21.17
CA LEU A 66 -4.37 -26.67 -21.83
C LEU A 66 -4.79 -26.88 -23.30
N MET A 67 -5.99 -26.42 -23.63
CA MET A 67 -6.60 -26.56 -24.96
C MET A 67 -6.46 -25.30 -25.82
N GLY A 68 -6.08 -24.18 -25.21
CA GLY A 68 -5.78 -22.93 -25.90
C GLY A 68 -6.38 -21.70 -25.23
N THR A 69 -6.67 -20.69 -26.04
CA THR A 69 -7.15 -19.38 -25.59
C THR A 69 -8.43 -19.00 -26.34
N LYS A 70 -9.37 -18.37 -25.64
CA LYS A 70 -10.63 -17.82 -26.15
C LYS A 70 -10.73 -16.35 -25.81
N ALA A 71 -11.36 -15.56 -26.68
CA ALA A 71 -11.51 -14.14 -26.41
C ALA A 71 -12.52 -13.91 -25.29
N ASN A 72 -13.62 -14.66 -25.28
CA ASN A 72 -14.75 -14.49 -24.35
C ASN A 72 -15.18 -15.81 -23.69
N ILE A 73 -15.79 -15.72 -22.50
CA ILE A 73 -16.33 -16.89 -21.79
C ILE A 73 -17.41 -17.64 -22.60
N SER A 74 -18.20 -16.92 -23.39
CA SER A 74 -19.26 -17.50 -24.23
C SER A 74 -18.72 -18.51 -25.24
N GLU A 75 -17.50 -18.30 -25.74
CA GLU A 75 -16.83 -19.23 -26.67
C GLU A 75 -16.37 -20.52 -25.98
N VAL A 76 -16.05 -20.45 -24.69
CA VAL A 76 -15.73 -21.64 -23.87
C VAL A 76 -17.00 -22.40 -23.55
N LEU A 77 -18.06 -21.72 -23.11
CA LEU A 77 -19.35 -22.34 -22.77
C LEU A 77 -20.00 -23.04 -23.95
N ALA A 78 -19.77 -22.56 -25.18
CA ALA A 78 -20.31 -23.12 -26.41
C ALA A 78 -19.59 -24.39 -26.91
N LEU A 79 -18.54 -24.87 -26.24
CA LEU A 79 -17.77 -26.04 -26.68
C LEU A 79 -18.59 -27.34 -26.54
N PRO A 80 -18.89 -28.06 -27.64
CA PRO A 80 -19.82 -29.19 -27.61
C PRO A 80 -19.24 -30.50 -27.05
N HIS A 81 -17.91 -30.58 -26.91
CA HIS A 81 -17.18 -31.83 -26.63
C HIS A 81 -16.03 -31.66 -25.64
N ALA A 82 -16.10 -30.69 -24.74
CA ALA A 82 -15.10 -30.55 -23.69
C ALA A 82 -15.05 -31.82 -22.81
N LYS A 83 -13.84 -32.25 -22.47
CA LYS A 83 -13.61 -33.39 -21.58
C LYS A 83 -13.17 -32.90 -20.21
N LYS A 84 -13.52 -33.65 -19.16
CA LYS A 84 -13.11 -33.32 -17.80
C LYS A 84 -11.60 -33.10 -17.74
N GLY A 85 -11.17 -31.94 -17.26
CA GLY A 85 -9.78 -31.52 -17.20
C GLY A 85 -9.31 -30.66 -18.38
N ASP A 86 -10.09 -30.47 -19.44
CA ASP A 86 -9.74 -29.53 -20.50
C ASP A 86 -9.82 -28.09 -19.99
N VAL A 87 -8.78 -27.29 -20.27
CA VAL A 87 -8.60 -25.91 -19.78
C VAL A 87 -8.46 -24.93 -20.93
N TRP A 88 -9.19 -23.82 -20.87
CA TRP A 88 -9.03 -22.68 -21.77
C TRP A 88 -8.69 -21.41 -20.99
N ASN A 89 -7.76 -20.62 -21.52
CA ASN A 89 -7.53 -19.26 -21.06
C ASN A 89 -8.56 -18.32 -21.69
N VAL A 90 -9.21 -17.45 -20.90
CA VAL A 90 -10.15 -16.44 -21.41
C VAL A 90 -9.51 -15.06 -21.30
N THR A 91 -9.34 -14.34 -22.42
CA THR A 91 -8.56 -13.09 -22.42
C THR A 91 -9.36 -11.83 -22.05
N ALA A 92 -10.68 -11.90 -22.02
CA ALA A 92 -11.53 -10.81 -21.53
C ALA A 92 -11.97 -11.07 -20.09
N ASP A 93 -12.34 -10.00 -19.37
CA ASP A 93 -13.07 -10.11 -18.10
C ASP A 93 -14.41 -10.82 -18.33
N PHE A 94 -14.86 -11.65 -17.38
CA PHE A 94 -16.13 -12.35 -17.50
C PHE A 94 -16.79 -12.66 -16.16
N ASN A 95 -18.06 -13.06 -16.21
CA ASN A 95 -18.77 -13.61 -15.07
C ASN A 95 -19.09 -15.09 -15.33
N LEU A 96 -18.90 -15.95 -14.33
CA LEU A 96 -19.26 -17.36 -14.37
C LEU A 96 -19.89 -17.75 -13.03
N ASN A 97 -21.04 -18.44 -13.07
CA ASN A 97 -21.75 -18.90 -11.86
C ASN A 97 -22.01 -17.80 -10.80
N GLY A 98 -22.21 -16.55 -11.24
CA GLY A 98 -22.47 -15.39 -10.37
C GLY A 98 -21.23 -14.66 -9.85
N ASN A 99 -20.03 -15.17 -10.14
CA ASN A 99 -18.77 -14.56 -9.72
C ASN A 99 -18.08 -13.83 -10.88
N HIS A 100 -17.41 -12.73 -10.58
CA HIS A 100 -16.61 -11.97 -11.54
C HIS A 100 -15.16 -12.46 -11.58
N TYR A 101 -14.58 -12.57 -12.78
CA TYR A 101 -13.22 -13.02 -13.02
C TYR A 101 -12.47 -12.07 -13.97
N PRO A 102 -11.21 -11.73 -13.66
CA PRO A 102 -10.41 -10.87 -14.51
C PRO A 102 -9.99 -11.56 -15.82
N ALA A 103 -9.60 -10.74 -16.79
CA ALA A 103 -8.97 -11.12 -18.03
C ALA A 103 -7.73 -12.00 -17.77
N GLY A 104 -7.64 -13.10 -18.50
CA GLY A 104 -6.61 -14.11 -18.32
C GLY A 104 -6.95 -15.21 -17.32
N THR A 105 -8.18 -15.26 -16.78
CA THR A 105 -8.59 -16.40 -15.95
C THR A 105 -8.77 -17.66 -16.79
N ASN A 106 -8.14 -18.74 -16.34
CA ASN A 106 -8.30 -20.08 -16.90
C ASN A 106 -9.60 -20.72 -16.42
N VAL A 107 -10.29 -21.42 -17.31
CA VAL A 107 -11.55 -22.14 -17.06
C VAL A 107 -11.38 -23.59 -17.45
N VAL A 108 -11.78 -24.51 -16.58
CA VAL A 108 -11.67 -25.96 -16.74
C VAL A 108 -13.05 -26.62 -16.86
N ALA A 109 -13.16 -27.61 -17.72
CA ALA A 109 -14.31 -28.51 -17.74
C ALA A 109 -14.22 -29.50 -16.56
N ILE A 110 -15.23 -29.55 -15.69
CA ILE A 110 -15.25 -30.44 -14.51
C ILE A 110 -15.97 -31.76 -14.74
N ALA A 111 -16.61 -31.92 -15.90
CA ALA A 111 -17.29 -33.13 -16.35
C ALA A 111 -17.04 -33.36 -17.85
N ASP A 112 -17.28 -34.58 -18.32
CA ASP A 112 -17.30 -34.87 -19.76
C ASP A 112 -18.60 -34.36 -20.37
N PHE A 113 -18.50 -33.65 -21.49
CA PHE A 113 -19.64 -33.10 -22.20
C PHE A 113 -20.17 -34.15 -23.16
N ASN A 114 -21.47 -34.44 -23.05
CA ASN A 114 -22.24 -35.10 -24.09
C ASN A 114 -22.81 -34.03 -25.02
N LEU A 115 -23.15 -34.39 -26.27
CA LEU A 115 -23.65 -33.47 -27.29
C LEU A 115 -24.68 -32.46 -26.74
N GLY A 116 -24.30 -31.18 -26.77
CA GLY A 116 -25.20 -30.05 -26.59
C GLY A 116 -25.49 -29.68 -25.13
N GLY A 117 -24.82 -28.63 -24.65
CA GLY A 117 -25.20 -27.94 -23.42
C GLY A 117 -24.28 -26.77 -23.09
N ASN A 118 -24.76 -25.54 -23.30
CA ASN A 118 -24.19 -24.34 -22.67
C ASN A 118 -24.54 -24.39 -21.17
N ILE A 119 -23.81 -25.18 -20.38
CA ILE A 119 -24.10 -25.29 -18.94
C ILE A 119 -22.92 -24.75 -18.16
N ALA A 120 -23.06 -23.51 -17.67
CA ALA A 120 -22.06 -22.85 -16.84
C ALA A 120 -21.66 -23.67 -15.59
N SER A 121 -22.54 -24.56 -15.12
CA SER A 121 -22.26 -25.46 -13.98
C SER A 121 -21.31 -26.62 -14.31
N GLN A 122 -20.97 -26.86 -15.57
CA GLN A 122 -19.99 -27.87 -16.00
C GLN A 122 -18.58 -27.27 -16.17
N TRP A 123 -18.43 -25.99 -15.86
CA TRP A 123 -17.19 -25.25 -15.92
C TRP A 123 -16.82 -24.70 -14.55
N ASP A 124 -15.54 -24.78 -14.23
CA ASP A 124 -14.96 -24.20 -13.03
C ASP A 124 -13.79 -23.29 -13.40
N THR A 125 -13.55 -22.25 -12.61
CA THR A 125 -12.43 -21.33 -12.84
C THR A 125 -11.21 -21.79 -12.06
N LEU A 126 -10.06 -21.92 -12.73
CA LEU A 126 -8.78 -22.20 -12.08
C LEU A 126 -8.06 -20.94 -11.56
N GLY A 127 -8.62 -19.77 -11.85
CA GLY A 127 -8.22 -18.51 -11.23
C GLY A 127 -9.18 -18.15 -10.10
N GLY A 128 -8.64 -17.65 -9.00
CA GLY A 128 -9.45 -17.07 -7.93
C GLY A 128 -9.58 -15.56 -8.13
N THR A 129 -10.81 -15.06 -8.08
CA THR A 129 -11.05 -13.70 -7.60
C THR A 129 -11.35 -13.82 -6.13
N VAL A 130 -10.51 -13.23 -5.27
CA VAL A 130 -10.98 -12.92 -3.92
C VAL A 130 -11.91 -11.73 -4.09
N ASP A 131 -13.22 -11.96 -3.99
CA ASP A 131 -14.14 -10.85 -3.88
C ASP A 131 -13.88 -10.15 -2.54
N LEU A 132 -13.16 -9.04 -2.60
CA LEU A 132 -12.87 -8.22 -1.43
C LEU A 132 -14.06 -7.31 -1.06
N ASN A 133 -15.15 -7.31 -1.84
CA ASN A 133 -16.37 -6.58 -1.47
C ASN A 133 -16.89 -7.14 -0.13
N GLY A 134 -16.83 -6.31 0.90
CA GLY A 134 -17.23 -6.69 2.26
C GLY A 134 -16.14 -7.32 3.12
N MET A 135 -15.09 -7.93 2.54
CA MET A 135 -13.94 -8.45 3.32
C MET A 135 -12.93 -7.36 3.69
N VAL A 136 -12.78 -6.36 2.81
CA VAL A 136 -12.02 -5.15 3.09
C VAL A 136 -12.94 -3.96 2.84
N THR A 137 -13.67 -3.59 3.87
CA THR A 137 -14.15 -2.22 3.98
C THR A 137 -12.97 -1.38 4.45
N LEU A 138 -12.06 -1.05 3.53
CA LEU A 138 -11.37 0.23 3.70
C LEU A 138 -12.51 1.25 3.78
N PRO A 139 -12.60 2.09 4.82
CA PRO A 139 -13.70 3.04 4.96
C PRO A 139 -13.66 3.99 3.75
N LYS A 140 -14.38 3.62 2.70
CA LYS A 140 -14.45 4.36 1.44
C LYS A 140 -15.48 5.45 1.68
N GLY A 141 -15.03 6.54 2.31
CA GLY A 141 -15.78 7.79 2.38
C GLY A 141 -16.10 8.36 3.75
N ALA A 142 -15.71 7.76 4.88
CA ALA A 142 -15.91 8.39 6.18
C ALA A 142 -14.65 9.18 6.59
N ALA A 143 -14.30 10.21 5.83
CA ALA A 143 -13.44 11.25 6.37
C ALA A 143 -14.18 11.81 7.58
N GLY A 144 -13.74 11.45 8.80
CA GLY A 144 -14.39 11.91 10.02
C GLY A 144 -14.57 13.41 9.94
N THR A 145 -15.78 13.89 10.21
CA THR A 145 -16.07 15.32 10.12
C THR A 145 -15.61 15.98 11.40
N LEU A 146 -14.79 17.01 11.21
CA LEU A 146 -14.34 17.93 12.24
C LEU A 146 -15.32 19.10 12.25
N THR A 147 -16.11 19.21 13.33
CA THR A 147 -17.06 20.31 13.49
C THR A 147 -16.60 21.21 14.63
N TYR A 148 -16.46 22.50 14.36
CA TYR A 148 -16.23 23.52 15.38
C TYR A 148 -17.55 24.20 15.74
N ASP A 149 -17.94 24.10 17.01
CA ASP A 149 -19.04 24.88 17.57
C ASP A 149 -18.49 26.21 18.10
N LYS A 150 -18.79 27.29 17.39
CA LYS A 150 -18.34 28.64 17.75
C LYS A 150 -18.97 29.18 19.03
N VAL A 151 -20.17 28.71 19.38
CA VAL A 151 -20.91 29.20 20.56
C VAL A 151 -20.38 28.53 21.83
N ASN A 152 -20.20 27.21 21.76
CA ASN A 152 -19.74 26.43 22.92
C ASN A 152 -18.21 26.25 22.95
N HIS A 153 -17.49 26.78 21.97
CA HIS A 153 -16.05 26.60 21.77
C HIS A 153 -15.61 25.13 21.91
N THR A 154 -16.35 24.23 21.25
CA THR A 154 -16.02 22.79 21.24
C THR A 154 -15.62 22.33 19.86
N VAL A 155 -14.68 21.40 19.81
CA VAL A 155 -14.35 20.66 18.58
C VAL A 155 -14.87 19.24 18.75
N THR A 156 -15.76 18.83 17.86
CA THR A 156 -16.31 17.48 17.82
C THR A 156 -15.70 16.74 16.64
N PHE A 157 -15.17 15.55 16.91
CA PHE A 157 -14.74 14.60 15.91
C PHE A 157 -15.83 13.54 15.78
N ASN A 158 -16.48 13.46 14.62
CA ASN A 158 -17.46 12.41 14.34
C ASN A 158 -16.84 11.36 13.43
N TRP A 159 -17.04 10.09 13.73
CA TRP A 159 -16.60 8.99 12.88
C TRP A 159 -17.60 7.83 12.93
N THR A 160 -17.57 6.99 11.91
CA THR A 160 -18.40 5.79 11.82
C THR A 160 -17.54 4.55 12.00
N ARG A 161 -18.03 3.56 12.75
CA ARG A 161 -17.45 2.21 12.80
C ARG A 161 -18.48 1.16 12.41
N HIS A 162 -18.03 -0.04 12.05
CA HIS A 162 -18.93 -1.17 11.85
C HIS A 162 -19.59 -1.57 13.18
N GLY A 163 -20.91 -1.70 13.15
CA GLY A 163 -21.71 -2.23 14.25
C GLY A 163 -21.65 -3.75 14.34
N ASN A 164 -22.33 -4.31 15.34
CA ASN A 164 -22.35 -5.77 15.60
C ASN A 164 -23.16 -6.57 14.57
N SER A 165 -23.80 -5.92 13.60
CA SER A 165 -24.60 -6.55 12.54
C SER A 165 -23.98 -6.26 11.18
N SER A 166 -23.93 -7.26 10.31
CA SER A 166 -23.40 -7.13 8.95
C SER A 166 -24.05 -5.97 8.20
N GLY A 167 -23.23 -5.04 7.72
CA GLY A 167 -23.67 -3.86 6.96
C GLY A 167 -24.14 -2.67 7.82
N SER A 168 -24.15 -2.78 9.15
CA SER A 168 -24.51 -1.66 10.04
C SER A 168 -23.33 -0.74 10.28
N LEU A 169 -23.50 0.57 10.03
CA LEU A 169 -22.59 1.63 10.45
C LEU A 169 -23.14 2.30 11.71
N VAL A 170 -22.28 2.51 12.69
CA VAL A 170 -22.60 3.20 13.96
C VAL A 170 -21.80 4.49 14.03
N GLU A 171 -22.49 5.61 14.24
CA GLU A 171 -21.88 6.91 14.51
C GLU A 171 -21.34 6.98 15.95
N LEU A 172 -20.15 7.54 16.08
CA LEU A 172 -19.48 7.83 17.34
C LEU A 172 -18.88 9.22 17.29
N SER A 173 -18.73 9.84 18.46
CA SER A 173 -18.11 11.15 18.57
C SER A 173 -17.23 11.27 19.81
N SER A 174 -16.12 11.99 19.69
CA SER A 174 -15.40 12.58 20.83
C SER A 174 -15.42 14.09 20.76
N LYS A 175 -15.41 14.73 21.94
CA LYS A 175 -15.47 16.18 22.09
C LYS A 175 -14.26 16.68 22.86
N ALA A 176 -13.56 17.66 22.30
CA ALA A 176 -12.63 18.49 23.04
C ALA A 176 -13.39 19.72 23.58
N THR A 177 -13.33 19.91 24.90
CA THR A 177 -13.93 21.05 25.62
C THR A 177 -12.84 21.91 26.26
N GLY A 178 -13.18 23.11 26.74
CA GLY A 178 -12.22 24.00 27.38
C GLY A 178 -11.25 24.70 26.42
N ILE A 179 -11.63 24.82 25.14
CA ILE A 179 -10.87 25.64 24.17
C ILE A 179 -11.18 27.09 24.47
N ALA A 180 -10.17 27.85 24.90
CA ALA A 180 -10.33 29.27 25.15
C ALA A 180 -10.73 30.01 23.86
N SER A 181 -11.73 30.87 23.96
CA SER A 181 -12.12 31.80 22.91
C SER A 181 -11.01 32.80 22.62
N GLN A 182 -11.07 33.43 21.45
CA GLN A 182 -10.16 34.52 21.10
C GLN A 182 -10.21 35.66 22.13
N GLU A 183 -11.39 35.93 22.68
CA GLU A 183 -11.61 36.95 23.70
C GLU A 183 -10.93 36.58 25.02
N GLU A 184 -11.09 35.33 25.49
CA GLU A 184 -10.42 34.83 26.70
C GLU A 184 -8.89 34.83 26.57
N MET A 185 -8.37 34.42 25.41
CA MET A 185 -6.93 34.50 25.13
C MET A 185 -6.44 35.95 25.11
N THR A 186 -7.19 36.85 24.46
CA THR A 186 -6.83 38.27 24.38
C THR A 186 -6.82 38.92 25.76
N ALA A 187 -7.82 38.61 26.60
CA ALA A 187 -7.86 39.07 27.99
C ALA A 187 -6.69 38.50 28.81
N ALA A 188 -6.36 37.22 28.66
CA ALA A 188 -5.23 36.60 29.35
C ALA A 188 -3.88 37.21 28.93
N LEU A 189 -3.72 37.57 27.66
CA LEU A 189 -2.55 38.30 27.15
C LEU A 189 -2.50 39.73 27.69
N GLY A 190 -3.64 40.43 27.74
CA GLY A 190 -3.76 41.76 28.34
C GLY A 190 -3.30 41.78 29.80
N ASN A 191 -3.66 40.76 30.58
CA ASN A 191 -3.24 40.65 31.99
C ASN A 191 -1.75 40.36 32.18
N LYS A 192 -1.06 39.79 31.17
CA LYS A 192 0.40 39.56 31.23
C LYS A 192 1.21 40.83 31.00
N VAL A 193 0.63 41.81 30.33
CA VAL A 193 1.24 43.13 30.15
C VAL A 193 0.67 44.03 31.23
N ASP A 194 1.39 44.18 32.34
CA ASP A 194 1.09 45.23 33.29
C ASP A 194 1.41 46.58 32.63
N GLN A 195 0.40 47.12 31.94
CA GLN A 195 0.49 48.37 31.21
C GLN A 195 0.83 49.54 32.13
N THR A 196 0.43 49.46 33.41
CA THR A 196 0.80 50.43 34.43
C THR A 196 2.30 50.35 34.72
N ALA A 197 2.85 49.16 34.95
CA ALA A 197 4.28 48.98 35.18
C ALA A 197 5.12 49.39 33.96
N TYR A 198 4.69 49.05 32.74
CA TYR A 198 5.36 49.47 31.51
C TYR A 198 5.37 51.00 31.34
N ASN A 199 4.21 51.64 31.51
CA ASN A 199 4.09 53.09 31.41
C ASN A 199 4.91 53.80 32.50
N ASN A 200 4.93 53.27 33.72
CA ASN A 200 5.78 53.79 34.80
C ASN A 200 7.26 53.72 34.44
N LYS A 201 7.73 52.62 33.82
CA LYS A 201 9.12 52.51 33.35
C LYS A 201 9.46 53.51 32.25
N LEU A 202 8.55 53.79 31.33
CA LEU A 202 8.73 54.84 30.32
C LEU A 202 8.92 56.22 30.97
N VAL A 203 8.11 56.55 31.98
CA VAL A 203 8.22 57.81 32.73
C VAL A 203 9.55 57.89 33.49
N GLU A 204 9.97 56.81 34.15
CA GLU A 204 11.27 56.74 34.85
C GLU A 204 12.46 56.99 33.90
N ILE A 205 12.42 56.41 32.70
CA ILE A 205 13.45 56.59 31.67
C ILE A 205 13.44 58.05 31.18
N ALA A 206 12.28 58.61 30.86
CA ALA A 206 12.16 60.00 30.42
C ALA A 206 12.74 60.98 31.46
N ASN A 207 12.40 60.77 32.74
CA ASN A 207 12.94 61.56 33.84
C ASN A 207 14.47 61.41 34.00
N SER A 208 15.00 60.20 33.83
CA SER A 208 16.44 59.95 33.89
C SER A 208 17.21 60.62 32.75
N ILE A 209 16.65 60.61 31.54
CA ILE A 209 17.22 61.29 30.36
C ILE A 209 17.24 62.80 30.60
N ASN A 210 16.12 63.38 31.04
CA ASN A 210 16.00 64.81 31.31
C ASN A 210 16.97 65.30 32.39
N LYS A 211 17.28 64.46 33.41
CA LYS A 211 18.29 64.78 34.43
C LYS A 211 19.72 64.74 33.89
N LYS A 212 20.03 63.84 32.96
CA LYS A 212 21.38 63.76 32.36
C LYS A 212 21.65 64.88 31.37
N VAL A 213 20.60 65.45 30.77
CA VAL A 213 20.66 66.57 29.83
C VAL A 213 20.12 67.82 30.54
N ASP A 214 20.81 68.27 31.59
CA ASP A 214 20.51 69.55 32.23
C ASP A 214 20.95 70.70 31.32
N THR A 215 20.10 70.96 30.32
CA THR A 215 20.25 72.05 29.35
C THR A 215 20.27 73.40 30.03
N THR A 216 19.65 73.55 31.21
CA THR A 216 19.71 74.78 32.01
C THR A 216 21.13 75.01 32.48
N THR A 217 21.76 74.00 33.11
CA THR A 217 23.14 74.08 33.57
C THR A 217 24.12 74.25 32.40
N TYR A 218 23.94 73.51 31.31
CA TYR A 218 24.77 73.63 30.11
C TYR A 218 24.68 75.05 29.49
N ASN A 219 23.47 75.55 29.25
CA ASN A 219 23.27 76.88 28.66
C ASN A 219 23.77 78.00 29.59
N ALA A 220 23.60 77.85 30.90
CA ALA A 220 24.17 78.79 31.88
C ALA A 220 25.70 78.86 31.77
N LYS A 221 26.38 77.70 31.73
CA LYS A 221 27.86 77.65 31.57
C LYS A 221 28.33 78.23 30.24
N VAL A 222 27.61 77.99 29.15
CA VAL A 222 27.91 78.62 27.84
C VAL A 222 27.77 80.15 27.92
N SER A 223 26.71 80.66 28.57
CA SER A 223 26.49 82.09 28.76
C SER A 223 27.58 82.75 29.63
N GLU A 224 27.98 82.08 30.72
CA GLU A 224 29.11 82.51 31.57
C GLU A 224 30.41 82.60 30.76
N LEU A 225 30.72 81.60 29.93
CA LEU A 225 31.89 81.58 29.05
C LEU A 225 31.86 82.75 28.04
N ASN A 226 30.72 82.96 27.37
CA ASN A 226 30.56 84.06 26.41
C ASN A 226 30.79 85.42 27.07
N THR A 227 30.26 85.61 28.28
CA THR A 227 30.48 86.83 29.07
C THR A 227 31.96 87.01 29.44
N ALA A 228 32.63 85.94 29.87
CA ALA A 228 34.05 85.99 30.25
C ALA A 228 34.96 86.29 29.05
N ILE A 229 34.68 85.71 27.88
CA ILE A 229 35.40 85.99 26.63
C ILE A 229 35.21 87.46 26.24
N GLY A 230 33.97 87.97 26.27
CA GLY A 230 33.68 89.37 25.96
C GLY A 230 34.43 90.36 26.85
N LYS A 231 34.67 90.02 28.12
CA LYS A 231 35.47 90.86 29.04
C LYS A 231 36.98 90.79 28.80
N LYS A 232 37.51 89.66 28.32
CA LYS A 232 38.95 89.53 27.99
C LYS A 232 39.32 90.26 26.70
N VAL A 233 38.37 90.39 25.78
CA VAL A 233 38.51 91.24 24.60
C VAL A 233 38.12 92.67 25.00
N ASP A 234 39.02 93.37 25.70
CA ASP A 234 38.85 94.81 25.93
C ASP A 234 39.13 95.56 24.62
N THR A 235 38.15 95.51 23.72
CA THR A 235 38.16 96.21 22.44
C THR A 235 38.36 97.70 22.63
N THR A 236 37.92 98.26 23.76
CA THR A 236 38.09 99.67 24.08
C THR A 236 39.56 100.00 24.31
N ALA A 237 40.26 99.22 25.14
CA ALA A 237 41.70 99.39 25.38
C ALA A 237 42.54 99.10 24.13
N TYR A 238 42.15 98.08 23.35
CA TYR A 238 42.80 97.77 22.08
C TYR A 238 42.63 98.91 21.06
N ASN A 239 41.40 99.36 20.82
CA ASN A 239 41.11 100.45 19.87
C ASN A 239 41.72 101.78 20.31
N ALA A 240 41.77 102.07 21.62
CA ALA A 240 42.42 103.26 22.14
C ALA A 240 43.94 103.24 21.89
N LYS A 241 44.60 102.08 22.04
CA LYS A 241 46.02 101.93 21.70
C LYS A 241 46.27 102.08 20.21
N VAL A 242 45.42 101.49 19.36
CA VAL A 242 45.49 101.64 17.90
C VAL A 242 45.35 103.10 17.50
N SER A 243 44.32 103.79 18.01
CA SER A 243 44.10 105.22 17.73
C SER A 243 45.26 106.09 18.20
N ALA A 244 45.87 105.79 19.35
CA ALA A 244 47.03 106.51 19.85
C ALA A 244 48.30 106.29 19.00
N LEU A 245 48.47 105.10 18.44
CA LEU A 245 49.55 104.80 17.50
C LEU A 245 49.34 105.54 16.18
N GLU A 246 48.12 105.53 15.63
CA GLU A 246 47.76 106.28 14.42
C GLU A 246 48.01 107.78 14.60
N ALA A 247 47.61 108.36 15.73
CA ALA A 247 47.86 109.77 16.03
C ALA A 247 49.36 110.11 16.12
N LYS A 248 50.20 109.20 16.65
CA LYS A 248 51.66 109.37 16.68
C LYS A 248 52.29 109.29 15.29
N ASP A 249 51.80 108.39 14.44
CA ASP A 249 52.29 108.24 13.07
C ASP A 249 52.03 109.51 12.24
N VAL A 250 50.86 110.12 12.42
CA VAL A 250 50.53 111.41 11.80
C VAL A 250 51.49 112.53 12.25
N GLN A 251 51.82 112.59 13.54
CA GLN A 251 52.76 113.60 14.07
C GLN A 251 54.21 113.41 13.59
N LEU A 252 54.62 112.19 13.27
CA LEU A 252 55.96 111.88 12.74
C LEU A 252 56.09 112.20 11.25
N ASN A 253 54.97 112.26 10.52
CA ASN A 253 54.92 112.51 9.08
C ASN A 253 54.53 113.96 8.70
N THR A 254 54.49 114.88 9.68
CA THR A 254 54.34 116.34 9.49
C THR A 254 55.55 117.08 10.03
#